data_AF-A0A3C1C1B3-F1
#
_entry.id   AF-A0A3C1C1B3-F1
#
_cell.length_a   1.000
_cell.length_b   1.000
_cell.length_c   1.000
_cell.angle_alpha   90.00
_cell.angle_beta   90.00
_cell.angle_gamma   90.00
#
_symmetry.space_group_name_H-M   'P 1'
#
loop_
_entity.id
_entity.type
_entity.pdbx_description
1 polymer ?
#
loop_
_entity_poly.entity_id
_entity_poly.type
_entity_poly.pdbx_seq_one_letter_code
_entity_poly.pdbx_strand_id
1 'polypeptide(L)'
;MSGVPESSPFLSIGFTARELCTRCGSCAGVCPVQAIGFDERRFPVLIPGRCISCGLCGKVCPGKEVRFGDLAEQVFGERFGNPGFDGHVEKTYVGYAADERLRSGGAGGGS
;
A
#
# COMPACT_ATOMS: atom_id res chain seq x y z
N MET A 1 -22.80 2.48 14.63
CA MET A 1 -23.07 3.65 13.76
C MET A 1 -21.83 4.55 13.82
N SER A 2 -20.84 4.26 12.98
CA SER A 2 -19.64 5.10 12.84
C SER A 2 -20.06 6.37 12.11
N GLY A 3 -20.30 7.44 12.86
CA GLY A 3 -20.73 8.77 12.38
C GLY A 3 -19.66 9.48 11.55
N VAL A 4 -19.21 8.85 10.48
CA VAL A 4 -18.28 9.43 9.51
C VAL A 4 -19.12 9.85 8.30
N PRO A 5 -19.11 11.12 7.90
CA PRO A 5 -19.76 11.55 6.67
C PRO A 5 -19.15 10.77 5.51
N GLU A 6 -20.00 10.14 4.70
CA GLU A 6 -19.68 9.25 3.57
C GLU A 6 -18.79 9.90 2.48
N SER A 7 -18.41 11.15 2.65
CA SER A 7 -17.66 11.98 1.71
C SER A 7 -16.58 12.84 2.39
N SER A 8 -15.83 12.29 3.35
CA SER A 8 -14.73 13.02 4.02
C SER A 8 -13.36 12.75 3.35
N PRO A 9 -12.97 13.46 2.26
CA PRO A 9 -11.74 13.19 1.48
C PRO A 9 -10.44 13.43 2.25
N PHE A 10 -10.56 14.05 3.43
CA PHE A 10 -9.47 14.43 4.30
C PHE A 10 -9.13 13.37 5.35
N LEU A 11 -9.96 12.35 5.53
CA LEU A 11 -9.69 11.27 6.49
C LEU A 11 -8.71 10.23 5.92
N SER A 12 -8.06 9.49 6.83
CA SER A 12 -7.19 8.36 6.45
C SER A 12 -7.97 7.23 5.81
N ILE A 13 -7.29 6.39 5.03
CA ILE A 13 -7.91 5.24 4.34
C ILE A 13 -8.68 4.30 5.27
N GLY A 14 -8.33 4.23 6.56
CA GLY A 14 -9.07 3.46 7.57
C GLY A 14 -10.54 3.86 7.75
N PHE A 15 -10.95 5.04 7.29
CA PHE A 15 -12.35 5.51 7.32
C PHE A 15 -13.06 5.42 5.97
N THR A 16 -12.32 5.33 4.86
CA THR A 16 -12.87 5.36 3.49
C THR A 16 -12.76 4.03 2.76
N ALA A 17 -11.72 3.24 3.01
CA ALA A 17 -11.45 1.92 2.45
C ALA A 17 -10.76 1.07 3.55
N ARG A 18 -11.58 0.62 4.49
CA ARG A 18 -11.15 0.01 5.76
C ARG A 18 -10.30 -1.25 5.53
N GLU A 19 -10.59 -2.00 4.49
CA GLU A 19 -9.88 -3.19 4.03
C GLU A 19 -8.43 -2.94 3.62
N LEU A 20 -8.09 -1.72 3.17
CA LEU A 20 -6.73 -1.32 2.81
C LEU A 20 -5.93 -0.79 4.01
N CYS A 21 -6.55 -0.67 5.18
CA CYS A 21 -5.90 -0.15 6.38
C CYS A 21 -5.05 -1.21 7.08
N THR A 22 -3.74 -0.97 7.19
CA THR A 22 -2.79 -1.82 7.90
C THR A 22 -2.76 -1.62 9.42
N ARG A 23 -3.63 -0.74 9.96
CA ARG A 23 -3.75 -0.44 11.40
C ARG A 23 -2.45 0.07 12.04
N CYS A 24 -1.64 0.79 11.27
CA CYS A 24 -0.36 1.35 11.73
C CYS A 24 -0.48 2.44 12.81
N GLY A 25 -1.67 3.03 12.99
CA GLY A 25 -1.95 4.01 14.04
C GLY A 25 -1.44 5.44 13.79
N SER A 26 -0.80 5.70 12.65
CA SER A 26 -0.26 7.03 12.31
C SER A 26 -1.32 8.14 12.31
N CYS A 27 -2.56 7.80 11.94
CA CYS A 27 -3.69 8.74 11.95
C CYS A 27 -4.03 9.25 13.36
N ALA A 28 -3.96 8.40 14.39
CA ALA A 28 -4.18 8.79 15.77
C ALA A 28 -3.02 9.62 16.31
N GLY A 29 -1.78 9.23 16.00
CA GLY A 29 -0.57 9.94 16.46
C GLY A 29 -0.44 11.36 15.92
N VAL A 30 -0.85 11.61 14.67
CA VAL A 30 -0.79 12.95 14.06
C VAL A 30 -1.96 13.86 14.46
N CYS A 31 -2.99 13.33 15.13
CA CYS A 31 -4.21 14.09 15.38
C CYS A 31 -3.99 15.13 16.49
N PRO A 32 -4.03 16.44 16.19
CA PRO A 32 -3.71 17.48 17.18
C PRO A 32 -4.77 17.59 18.29
N VAL A 33 -5.99 17.16 17.99
CA VAL A 33 -7.17 17.21 18.89
C VAL A 33 -7.53 15.84 19.44
N GLN A 34 -6.70 14.82 19.20
CA GLN A 34 -6.92 13.44 19.66
C GLN A 34 -8.36 12.94 19.38
N ALA A 35 -8.85 13.21 18.17
CA ALA A 35 -10.20 12.85 17.73
C ALA A 35 -10.31 11.41 17.21
N ILE A 36 -9.21 10.65 17.16
CA ILE A 36 -9.14 9.30 16.61
C ILE A 36 -8.74 8.32 17.71
N GLY A 37 -9.62 7.37 18.01
CA GLY A 37 -9.37 6.21 18.85
C GLY A 37 -9.28 4.91 18.03
N PHE A 38 -9.34 3.77 18.69
CA PHE A 38 -9.33 2.44 18.05
C PHE A 38 -10.46 1.55 18.58
N ASP A 39 -11.04 0.72 17.72
CA ASP A 39 -11.99 -0.33 18.12
C ASP A 39 -11.27 -1.61 18.59
N GLU A 40 -12.05 -2.63 18.96
CA GLU A 40 -11.55 -3.94 19.42
C GLU A 40 -10.65 -4.63 18.38
N ARG A 41 -10.85 -4.34 17.10
CA ARG A 41 -10.07 -4.88 15.98
C ARG A 41 -8.90 -3.97 15.60
N ARG A 42 -8.62 -2.92 16.39
CA ARG A 42 -7.62 -1.88 16.14
C ARG A 42 -7.85 -1.05 14.87
N PHE A 43 -9.08 -0.94 14.41
CA PHE A 43 -9.40 0.03 13.36
C PHE A 43 -9.64 1.41 13.95
N PRO A 44 -9.25 2.47 13.23
CA PRO A 44 -9.45 3.83 13.72
C PRO A 44 -10.95 4.15 13.79
N VAL A 45 -11.37 4.75 14.90
CA VAL A 45 -12.73 5.24 15.12
C VAL A 45 -12.70 6.71 15.46
N LEU A 46 -13.67 7.46 14.95
CA LEU A 46 -13.79 8.90 15.20
C LEU A 46 -14.58 9.15 16.48
N ILE A 47 -14.05 9.99 17.36
CA ILE A 47 -14.77 10.47 18.53
C ILE A 47 -15.71 11.60 18.08
N PRO A 48 -17.04 11.45 18.25
CA PRO A 48 -18.00 12.46 17.83
C PRO A 48 -17.69 13.84 18.43
N GLY A 49 -17.79 14.89 17.62
CA GLY A 49 -17.63 16.28 18.05
C GLY A 49 -16.19 16.75 18.30
N ARG A 50 -15.16 15.89 18.19
CA ARG A 50 -13.76 16.31 18.36
C ARG A 50 -13.03 16.62 17.05
N CYS A 51 -13.49 16.08 15.93
CA CYS A 51 -12.82 16.26 14.65
C CYS A 51 -13.00 17.68 14.13
N ILE A 52 -11.88 18.37 13.86
CA ILE A 52 -11.84 19.71 13.26
C ILE A 52 -11.61 19.70 11.74
N SER A 53 -11.70 18.53 11.10
CA SER A 53 -11.52 18.37 9.65
C SER A 53 -10.19 18.90 9.07
N CYS A 54 -9.10 18.86 9.85
CA CYS A 54 -7.79 19.37 9.43
C CYS A 54 -7.09 18.54 8.32
N GLY A 55 -7.50 17.29 8.13
CA GLY A 55 -6.99 16.39 7.08
C GLY A 55 -5.58 15.82 7.24
N LEU A 56 -4.91 16.09 8.37
CA LEU A 56 -3.57 15.53 8.64
C LEU A 56 -3.54 14.00 8.64
N CYS A 57 -4.60 13.37 9.16
CA CYS A 57 -4.71 11.91 9.18
C CYS A 57 -4.72 11.29 7.77
N GLY A 58 -5.35 11.95 6.79
CA GLY A 58 -5.30 11.54 5.39
C GLY A 58 -3.92 11.73 4.77
N LYS A 59 -3.26 12.86 5.05
CA LYS A 59 -1.93 13.19 4.49
C LYS A 59 -0.82 12.27 4.97
N VAL A 60 -0.84 11.87 6.23
CA VAL A 60 0.18 10.96 6.80
C VAL A 60 -0.09 9.49 6.47
N CYS A 61 -1.27 9.17 5.93
CA CYS A 61 -1.67 7.79 5.73
C CYS A 61 -0.89 7.19 4.54
N PRO A 62 -0.02 6.18 4.77
CA PRO A 62 0.77 5.60 3.69
C PRO A 62 -0.10 4.84 2.68
N GLY A 63 -1.28 4.39 3.08
CA GLY A 63 -2.21 3.69 2.20
C GLY A 63 -3.02 4.61 1.28
N LYS A 64 -3.05 5.93 1.53
CA LYS A 64 -3.86 6.86 0.71
C LYS A 64 -3.31 6.97 -0.71
N GLU A 65 -2.00 7.11 -0.85
CA GLU A 65 -1.31 7.24 -2.13
C GLU A 65 0.07 6.58 -2.04
N VAL A 66 0.20 5.37 -2.59
CA VAL A 66 1.53 4.84 -2.95
C VAL A 66 1.67 5.03 -4.45
N ARG A 67 2.36 6.11 -4.84
CA ARG A 67 2.66 6.41 -6.23
C ARG A 67 3.90 5.61 -6.63
N PHE A 68 3.70 4.32 -6.93
CA PHE A 68 4.80 3.39 -7.22
C PHE A 68 5.74 3.91 -8.31
N GLY A 69 5.23 4.56 -9.35
CA GLY A 69 6.07 5.17 -10.39
C GLY A 69 6.97 6.30 -9.87
N ASP A 70 6.47 7.13 -8.95
CA ASP A 70 7.25 8.24 -8.38
C ASP A 70 8.28 7.70 -7.36
N LEU A 71 7.91 6.68 -6.58
CA LEU A 71 8.82 5.97 -5.67
C LEU A 71 9.94 5.26 -6.44
N ALA A 72 9.60 4.64 -7.58
CA ALA A 72 10.54 3.97 -8.45
C ALA A 72 11.62 4.93 -8.96
N GLU A 73 11.18 6.10 -9.42
CA GLU A 73 12.06 7.16 -9.91
C GLU A 73 13.01 7.65 -8.82
N GLN A 74 12.54 7.79 -7.57
CA GLN A 74 13.37 8.22 -6.45
C GLN A 74 14.39 7.17 -6.00
N VAL A 75 14.02 5.89 -5.98
CA VAL A 75 14.87 4.82 -5.42
C VAL A 75 15.81 4.23 -6.47
N PHE A 76 15.33 4.10 -7.71
CA PHE A 76 16.03 3.42 -8.80
C PHE A 76 16.43 4.36 -9.93
N GLY A 77 16.04 5.64 -9.89
CA GLY A 77 16.31 6.60 -10.96
C GLY A 77 15.45 6.39 -12.21
N GLU A 78 14.50 5.46 -12.19
CA GLU A 78 13.68 5.09 -13.33
C GLU A 78 12.21 4.97 -12.95
N ARG A 79 11.33 5.52 -13.80
CA ARG A 79 9.88 5.36 -13.64
C ARG A 79 9.47 4.02 -14.27
N PHE A 80 8.97 3.11 -13.44
CA PHE A 80 8.51 1.79 -13.89
C PHE A 80 7.38 1.91 -14.93
N GLY A 81 7.74 1.77 -16.22
CA GLY A 81 6.84 1.94 -17.36
C GLY A 81 6.46 0.65 -18.09
N ASN A 82 7.12 -0.47 -17.77
CA ASN A 82 6.87 -1.76 -18.44
C ASN A 82 6.10 -2.71 -17.50
N PRO A 83 4.85 -3.08 -17.81
CA PRO A 83 4.02 -3.97 -16.99
C PRO A 83 4.35 -5.46 -17.19
N GLY A 84 5.55 -5.80 -17.65
CA GLY A 84 6.00 -7.19 -17.83
C GLY A 84 5.91 -8.00 -16.54
N PHE A 85 5.50 -9.26 -16.64
CA PHE A 85 5.41 -10.19 -15.50
C PHE A 85 6.77 -10.41 -14.81
N ASP A 86 7.86 -10.24 -15.56
CA ASP A 86 9.25 -10.38 -15.14
C ASP A 86 9.80 -9.17 -14.36
N GLY A 87 9.05 -8.07 -14.28
CA GLY A 87 9.48 -6.86 -13.57
C GLY A 87 10.63 -6.14 -14.28
N HIS A 88 11.47 -5.43 -13.50
CA HIS A 88 12.60 -4.68 -14.02
C HIS A 88 13.85 -5.55 -14.08
N VAL A 89 14.04 -6.19 -15.24
CA VAL A 89 15.23 -7.00 -15.54
C VAL A 89 16.04 -6.31 -16.64
N GLU A 90 17.34 -6.10 -16.39
CA GLU A 90 18.24 -5.53 -17.41
C GLU A 90 18.32 -6.48 -18.61
N LYS A 91 18.44 -7.79 -18.36
CA LYS A 91 18.43 -8.86 -19.37
C LYS A 91 17.92 -10.17 -18.78
N THR A 92 17.05 -10.85 -19.51
CA THR A 92 16.59 -12.21 -19.21
C THR A 92 17.38 -13.21 -20.04
N TYR A 93 17.99 -14.19 -19.38
CA TYR A 93 18.71 -15.28 -20.04
C TYR A 93 18.03 -16.60 -19.72
N VAL A 94 17.75 -17.40 -20.75
CA VAL A 94 17.25 -18.77 -20.59
C VAL A 94 18.38 -19.73 -20.95
N GLY A 95 18.88 -20.45 -19.95
CA GLY A 95 19.83 -21.53 -20.14
C GLY A 95 19.12 -22.88 -20.22
N TYR A 96 19.51 -23.72 -21.18
CA TYR A 96 19.08 -25.11 -21.25
C TYR A 96 20.30 -26.04 -21.37
N ALA A 97 20.16 -27.28 -20.90
CA ALA A 97 21.20 -28.29 -21.03
C ALA A 97 21.47 -28.59 -22.52
N ALA A 98 22.75 -28.62 -22.91
CA ALA A 98 23.16 -28.95 -24.28
C ALA A 98 22.83 -30.41 -24.66
N ASP A 99 22.66 -31.29 -23.67
CA ASP A 99 22.22 -32.67 -23.86
C ASP A 99 20.69 -32.77 -23.86
N GLU A 100 20.14 -33.31 -24.94
CA GLU A 100 18.69 -33.39 -25.19
C GLU A 100 17.94 -34.32 -24.23
N ARG A 101 18.61 -35.34 -23.67
CA ARG A 101 17.98 -36.24 -22.68
C ARG A 101 17.80 -35.55 -21.33
N LEU A 102 18.74 -34.69 -20.95
CA LEU A 102 18.64 -33.87 -19.74
C LEU A 102 17.65 -32.72 -19.93
N ARG A 103 17.60 -32.13 -21.13
CA ARG A 103 16.64 -31.07 -21.49
C ARG A 103 15.19 -31.55 -21.45
N SER A 104 14.92 -32.77 -21.91
CA SER A 104 13.56 -33.34 -21.93
C SER A 104 13.12 -33.94 -20.59
N GLY A 105 14.07 -34.36 -19.74
CA GLY A 105 13.80 -34.93 -18.42
C GLY A 105 13.82 -33.95 -17.24
N GLY A 106 14.22 -32.69 -17.47
CA GLY A 106 14.32 -31.69 -16.40
C GLY A 106 12.97 -31.14 -15.97
N ALA A 107 12.66 -31.21 -14.67
CA ALA A 107 11.51 -30.53 -14.09
C ALA A 107 11.86 -29.04 -13.83
N GLY A 108 11.07 -28.12 -14.37
CA GLY A 108 11.18 -26.70 -14.07
C GLY A 108 10.68 -26.42 -12.65
N GLY A 109 11.59 -26.08 -11.74
CA GLY A 109 11.24 -25.62 -10.39
C GLY A 109 10.80 -24.15 -10.44
N GLY A 110 9.57 -23.87 -10.01
CA GLY A 110 9.07 -22.51 -9.76
C GLY A 110 8.92 -22.26 -8.27
N SER A 111 9.44 -21.13 -7.79
CA SER A 111 9.22 -20.57 -6.45
C SER A 111 8.09 -19.55 -6.46
#